data_AF-A0A1S9CM38-F1
#
_entry.id   AF-A0A1S9CM38-F1
#
_cell.length_a   1.000
_cell.length_b   1.000
_cell.length_c   1.000
_cell.angle_alpha   90.00
_cell.angle_beta   90.00
_cell.angle_gamma   90.00
#
_symmetry.space_group_name_H-M   'P 1'
#
loop_
_entity.id
_entity.type
_entity.pdbx_description
1 polymer ?
#
loop_
_entity_poly.entity_id
_entity_poly.type
_entity_poly.pdbx_seq_one_letter_code
_entity_poly.pdbx_strand_id
1 'polypeptide(L)'
;MQKKRISVYALSITALLTAVSIILSNLSIMIPLFGFPALKFSISRVPLFFIGALFGPVLGGSAGFIIDMVSFMTTSTGVFHFGFTLNTILLGVIPGIIFSKKQVPTSFNKYNLILAIVALAGALIYINYIGIHTLETIDNFMGVPVNVALSVLMVLLVIALIIVIKILQTKFTQINIAFSIDKILFVCSIQYLIVNLILTPYWLNQVYNIPFVASSSVRVFKSIIDIPLQVSLIYILGMVIVPVFKGKLVQNN
;
A
#
# COMPACT_ATOMS: atom_id res chain seq x y z
N MET A 1 11.05 -31.65 10.85
CA MET A 1 10.99 -30.28 10.31
C MET A 1 12.08 -30.11 9.25
N GLN A 2 11.76 -30.22 7.96
CA GLN A 2 12.74 -29.98 6.90
C GLN A 2 13.01 -28.46 6.79
N LYS A 3 14.23 -28.02 7.14
CA LYS A 3 14.69 -26.64 6.91
C LYS A 3 14.68 -26.38 5.41
N LYS A 4 13.70 -25.59 4.93
CA LYS A 4 13.67 -25.07 3.56
C LYS A 4 14.88 -24.13 3.41
N ARG A 5 15.99 -24.63 2.85
CA ARG A 5 17.21 -23.85 2.64
C ARG A 5 16.90 -22.75 1.63
N ILE A 6 17.11 -21.50 2.01
CA ILE A 6 17.00 -20.37 1.08
C ILE A 6 18.10 -20.56 0.03
N SER A 7 17.71 -20.61 -1.25
CA SER A 7 18.67 -20.71 -2.35
C SER A 7 19.51 -19.45 -2.42
N VAL A 8 20.83 -19.60 -2.61
CA VAL A 8 21.77 -18.47 -2.77
C VAL A 8 21.30 -17.51 -3.86
N TYR A 9 20.75 -18.07 -4.95
CA TYR A 9 20.16 -17.31 -6.05
C TYR A 9 19.01 -16.38 -5.60
N ALA A 10 18.10 -16.88 -4.77
CA ALA A 10 16.97 -16.09 -4.26
C ALA A 10 17.45 -14.97 -3.34
N LEU A 11 18.49 -15.22 -2.55
CA LEU A 11 19.08 -14.22 -1.67
C LEU A 11 19.77 -13.10 -2.47
N SER A 12 20.53 -13.44 -3.51
CA SER A 12 21.21 -12.46 -4.37
C SER A 12 20.22 -11.53 -5.08
N ILE A 13 19.13 -12.05 -5.62
CA ILE A 13 18.12 -11.22 -6.29
C ILE A 13 17.37 -10.34 -5.29
N THR A 14 17.05 -10.90 -4.12
CA THR A 14 16.43 -10.14 -3.03
C THR A 14 17.32 -8.97 -2.64
N ALA A 15 18.64 -9.17 -2.49
CA ALA A 15 19.59 -8.10 -2.19
C ALA A 15 19.63 -7.03 -3.29
N LEU A 16 19.67 -7.43 -4.57
CA LEU A 16 19.66 -6.50 -5.70
C LEU A 16 18.36 -5.65 -5.73
N LEU A 17 17.20 -6.29 -5.61
CA LEU A 17 15.90 -5.59 -5.60
C LEU A 17 15.74 -4.69 -4.37
N THR A 18 16.31 -5.09 -3.23
CA THR A 18 16.35 -4.27 -2.00
C THR A 18 17.18 -3.01 -2.24
N ALA A 19 18.36 -3.13 -2.86
CA ALA A 19 19.19 -1.97 -3.22
C ALA A 19 18.46 -1.02 -4.17
N VAL A 20 17.79 -1.55 -5.21
CA VAL A 20 16.94 -0.75 -6.11
C VAL A 20 15.82 -0.06 -5.33
N SER A 21 15.17 -0.76 -4.40
CA SER A 21 14.11 -0.17 -3.57
C SER A 21 14.62 0.99 -2.71
N ILE A 22 15.81 0.87 -2.12
CA ILE A 22 16.44 1.94 -1.33
C ILE A 22 16.71 3.17 -2.21
N ILE A 23 17.28 2.99 -3.40
CA ILE A 23 17.53 4.09 -4.33
C ILE A 23 16.21 4.78 -4.73
N LEU A 24 15.17 4.00 -5.05
CA LEU A 24 13.85 4.53 -5.39
C LEU A 24 13.12 5.17 -4.21
N SER A 25 13.47 4.80 -2.97
CA SER A 25 12.93 5.41 -1.74
C SER A 25 13.35 6.86 -1.58
N ASN A 26 14.53 7.19 -2.11
CA ASN A 26 15.12 8.54 -2.05
C ASN A 26 14.54 9.47 -3.12
N LEU A 27 13.92 8.91 -4.17
CA LEU A 27 13.22 9.66 -5.23
C LEU A 27 11.76 9.95 -4.89
N SER A 28 11.35 9.79 -3.63
CA SER A 28 9.97 10.02 -3.22
C SER A 28 9.62 11.51 -3.19
N ILE A 29 8.45 11.86 -3.70
CA ILE A 29 7.92 13.22 -3.60
C ILE A 29 7.19 13.35 -2.26
N MET A 30 7.62 14.31 -1.43
CA MET A 30 6.96 14.67 -0.18
C MET A 30 6.14 15.93 -0.37
N ILE A 31 4.84 15.84 -0.08
CA ILE A 31 3.95 17.00 -0.02
C ILE A 31 3.73 17.31 1.46
N PRO A 32 4.22 18.45 1.97
CA PRO A 32 3.98 18.86 3.33
C PRO A 32 2.49 19.20 3.51
N LEU A 33 1.90 18.70 4.59
CA LEU A 33 0.54 19.03 5.00
C LEU A 33 0.53 19.26 6.50
N PHE A 34 -0.23 20.29 6.91
CA PHE A 34 -0.30 20.72 8.31
C PHE A 34 1.07 21.05 8.93
N GLY A 35 2.03 21.54 8.12
CA GLY A 35 3.38 21.87 8.58
C GLY A 35 4.35 20.70 8.70
N PHE A 36 3.92 19.47 8.39
CA PHE A 36 4.75 18.26 8.45
C PHE A 36 4.83 17.55 7.09
N PRO A 37 5.94 16.87 6.76
CA PRO A 37 6.06 16.05 5.54
C PRO A 37 5.23 14.75 5.65
N ALA A 38 3.90 14.89 5.75
CA ALA A 38 2.99 13.80 6.09
C ALA A 38 2.60 12.92 4.89
N LEU A 39 2.70 13.44 3.65
CA LEU A 39 2.40 12.67 2.44
C LEU A 39 3.65 12.39 1.60
N LYS A 40 4.13 11.16 1.69
CA LYS A 40 5.21 10.63 0.84
C LYS A 40 4.64 9.76 -0.28
N PHE A 41 4.87 10.12 -1.54
CA PHE A 41 4.63 9.22 -2.68
C PHE A 41 5.92 8.45 -2.97
N SER A 42 5.95 7.17 -2.58
CA SER A 42 7.13 6.33 -2.78
C SER A 42 6.91 5.27 -3.85
N ILE A 43 7.87 5.21 -4.79
CA ILE A 43 7.99 4.18 -5.83
C ILE A 43 8.72 2.94 -5.27
N SER A 44 9.43 3.06 -4.14
CA SER A 44 10.17 1.95 -3.51
C SER A 44 9.31 0.73 -3.16
N ARG A 45 7.99 0.92 -3.04
CA ARG A 45 7.00 -0.14 -2.84
C ARG A 45 6.97 -1.17 -3.97
N VAL A 46 7.33 -0.77 -5.19
CA VAL A 46 7.21 -1.64 -6.36
C VAL A 46 8.27 -2.76 -6.37
N PRO A 47 9.58 -2.51 -6.19
CA PRO A 47 10.55 -3.61 -6.05
C PRO A 47 10.27 -4.50 -4.83
N LEU A 48 9.87 -3.91 -3.70
CA LEU A 48 9.56 -4.66 -2.48
C LEU A 48 8.36 -5.60 -2.68
N PHE A 49 7.36 -5.17 -3.45
CA PHE A 49 6.25 -6.02 -3.86
C PHE A 49 6.73 -7.28 -4.60
N PHE A 50 7.65 -7.13 -5.55
CA PHE A 50 8.20 -8.26 -6.30
C PHE A 50 9.02 -9.21 -5.43
N ILE A 51 9.80 -8.69 -4.47
CA ILE A 51 10.54 -9.54 -3.52
C ILE A 51 9.56 -10.45 -2.77
N GLY A 52 8.50 -9.85 -2.19
CA GLY A 52 7.47 -10.61 -1.51
C GLY A 52 6.79 -11.61 -2.43
N ALA A 53 6.31 -11.14 -3.59
CA ALA A 53 5.52 -11.96 -4.50
C ALA A 53 6.29 -13.15 -5.11
N LEU A 54 7.60 -12.98 -5.38
CA LEU A 54 8.43 -14.01 -6.01
C LEU A 54 9.09 -14.95 -4.99
N PHE A 55 9.58 -14.42 -3.86
CA PHE A 55 10.38 -15.17 -2.90
C PHE A 55 9.67 -15.48 -1.58
N GLY A 56 8.44 -14.98 -1.41
CA GLY A 56 7.58 -15.27 -0.29
C GLY A 56 7.70 -14.27 0.87
N PRO A 57 6.89 -14.47 1.93
CA PRO A 57 6.70 -13.47 2.98
C PRO A 57 7.93 -13.25 3.85
N VAL A 58 8.74 -14.28 4.09
CA VAL A 58 9.95 -14.18 4.95
C VAL A 58 10.99 -13.25 4.31
N LEU A 59 11.31 -13.47 3.03
CA LEU A 59 12.27 -12.64 2.31
C LEU A 59 11.71 -11.23 2.06
N GLY A 60 10.43 -11.11 1.73
CA GLY A 60 9.75 -9.82 1.61
C GLY A 60 9.79 -9.00 2.90
N GLY A 61 9.51 -9.62 4.06
CA GLY A 61 9.57 -8.94 5.35
C GLY A 61 10.98 -8.51 5.73
N SER A 62 11.97 -9.40 5.55
CA SER A 62 13.38 -9.07 5.82
C SER A 62 13.90 -7.93 4.94
N ALA A 63 13.54 -7.92 3.65
CA ALA A 63 13.88 -6.83 2.74
C ALA A 63 13.21 -5.53 3.17
N GLY A 64 11.93 -5.56 3.56
CA GLY A 64 11.21 -4.38 4.07
C GLY A 64 11.87 -3.75 5.29
N PHE A 65 12.34 -4.57 6.24
CA PHE A 65 13.11 -4.11 7.39
C PHE A 65 14.41 -3.41 6.96
N ILE A 66 15.20 -4.05 6.09
CA ILE A 66 16.48 -3.49 5.60
C ILE A 66 16.24 -2.19 4.83
N ILE A 67 15.23 -2.14 3.96
CA ILE A 67 14.88 -0.95 3.17
C ILE A 67 14.59 0.22 4.10
N ASP A 68 13.83 0.02 5.17
CA ASP A 68 13.49 1.09 6.09
C ASP A 68 14.69 1.59 6.88
N MET A 69 15.48 0.68 7.47
CA MET A 69 16.69 1.03 8.20
C MET A 69 17.66 1.84 7.34
N VAL A 70 17.95 1.36 6.12
CA VAL A 70 18.92 2.01 5.24
C VAL A 70 18.36 3.30 4.66
N SER A 71 17.09 3.33 4.23
CA SER A 71 16.48 4.55 3.68
C SER A 71 16.39 5.65 4.73
N PHE A 72 16.15 5.30 6.00
CA PHE A 72 16.17 6.25 7.09
C PHE A 72 17.56 6.87 7.25
N MET A 73 18.61 6.04 7.23
CA MET A 73 20.00 6.50 7.33
C MET A 73 20.41 7.41 6.15
N THR A 74 19.93 7.16 4.93
CA THR A 74 20.35 7.93 3.75
C THR A 74 19.61 9.25 3.57
N THR A 75 18.33 9.29 3.93
CA THR A 75 17.46 10.41 3.56
C THR A 75 17.25 11.36 4.72
N SER A 76 17.36 10.89 5.98
CA SER A 76 17.29 11.71 7.20
C SER A 76 16.11 12.69 7.29
N THR A 77 15.03 12.48 6.53
CA THR A 77 13.80 13.27 6.58
C THR A 77 12.74 12.53 7.37
N GLY A 78 12.64 12.83 8.66
CA GLY A 78 11.63 12.29 9.56
C GLY A 78 12.19 11.71 10.85
N VAL A 79 11.30 11.41 11.79
CA VAL A 79 11.65 10.77 13.05
C VAL A 79 11.68 9.25 12.85
N PHE A 80 12.73 8.60 13.35
CA PHE A 80 12.74 7.14 13.38
C PHE A 80 11.61 6.64 14.27
N HIS A 81 10.73 5.80 13.72
CA HIS A 81 9.65 5.19 14.47
C HIS A 81 9.47 3.75 14.04
N PHE A 82 9.50 2.82 15.00
CA PHE A 82 9.37 1.38 14.75
C PHE A 82 8.08 1.01 14.01
N GLY A 83 7.00 1.77 14.22
CA GLY A 83 5.76 1.62 13.48
C GLY A 83 5.91 1.82 11.97
N PHE A 84 6.79 2.71 11.51
CA PHE A 84 7.05 2.88 10.07
C PHE A 84 7.85 1.70 9.50
N THR A 85 8.75 1.12 10.28
CA THR A 85 9.42 -0.14 9.92
C THR A 85 8.44 -1.31 9.82
N LEU A 86 7.45 -1.40 10.72
CA LEU A 86 6.38 -2.40 10.60
C LEU A 86 5.57 -2.21 9.33
N ASN A 87 5.32 -0.97 8.92
CA ASN A 87 4.62 -0.67 7.68
C ASN A 87 5.39 -1.21 6.46
N THR A 88 6.71 -0.97 6.36
CA THR A 88 7.53 -1.48 5.25
C THR A 88 7.65 -2.99 5.26
N ILE A 89 7.75 -3.63 6.43
CA ILE A 89 7.71 -5.09 6.56
C ILE A 89 6.39 -5.63 6.00
N LEU A 90 5.25 -5.06 6.39
CA LEU A 90 3.93 -5.48 5.90
C LEU A 90 3.79 -5.32 4.38
N LEU A 91 4.37 -4.25 3.81
CA LEU A 91 4.40 -4.03 2.37
C LEU A 91 5.11 -5.16 1.59
N GLY A 92 6.10 -5.82 2.20
CA GLY A 92 6.76 -7.00 1.62
C GLY A 92 6.08 -8.33 1.98
N VAL A 93 5.53 -8.46 3.19
CA VAL A 93 4.90 -9.70 3.67
C VAL A 93 3.57 -9.99 2.98
N ILE A 94 2.70 -8.99 2.83
CA ILE A 94 1.36 -9.12 2.23
C ILE A 94 1.42 -9.75 0.82
N PRO A 95 2.22 -9.24 -0.14
CA PRO A 95 2.34 -9.86 -1.45
C PRO A 95 2.90 -11.28 -1.35
N GLY A 96 3.83 -11.53 -0.42
CA GLY A 96 4.37 -12.87 -0.19
C GLY A 96 3.32 -13.87 0.26
N ILE A 97 2.39 -13.51 1.14
CA ILE A 97 1.32 -14.42 1.57
C ILE A 97 0.35 -14.71 0.40
N ILE A 98 -0.01 -13.67 -0.35
CA ILE A 98 -1.04 -13.77 -1.39
C ILE A 98 -0.52 -14.48 -2.65
N PHE A 99 0.73 -14.28 -3.04
CA PHE A 99 1.31 -14.91 -4.24
C PHE A 99 1.98 -16.26 -3.97
N SER A 100 2.39 -16.57 -2.73
CA SER A 100 3.04 -17.85 -2.42
C SER A 100 2.07 -19.05 -2.36
N LYS A 101 0.76 -18.80 -2.23
CA LYS A 101 -0.25 -19.87 -2.27
C LYS A 101 -0.50 -20.31 -3.73
N LYS A 102 -0.31 -21.60 -4.02
CA LYS A 102 -0.48 -22.22 -5.36
C LYS A 102 -1.94 -22.25 -5.86
N GLN A 103 -2.92 -22.13 -4.96
CA GLN A 103 -4.36 -22.35 -5.23
C GLN A 103 -5.22 -21.09 -5.02
N VAL A 104 -4.70 -19.92 -5.36
CA VAL A 104 -5.44 -18.68 -5.13
C VAL A 104 -6.40 -18.46 -6.31
N PRO A 105 -7.72 -18.28 -6.06
CA PRO A 105 -8.72 -18.18 -7.12
C PRO A 105 -8.35 -17.12 -8.16
N THR A 106 -8.65 -17.44 -9.41
CA THR A 106 -8.26 -16.66 -10.60
C THR A 106 -8.95 -15.31 -10.69
N SER A 107 -10.09 -15.12 -10.01
CA SER A 107 -10.85 -13.86 -10.00
C SER A 107 -10.95 -13.27 -8.59
N PHE A 108 -10.22 -12.18 -8.34
CA PHE A 108 -10.31 -11.41 -7.09
C PHE A 108 -11.39 -10.34 -7.08
N ASN A 109 -12.14 -10.21 -8.18
CA ASN A 109 -13.06 -9.09 -8.35
C ASN A 109 -14.12 -8.99 -7.23
N LYS A 110 -14.65 -10.14 -6.78
CA LYS A 110 -15.57 -10.19 -5.62
C LYS A 110 -14.90 -9.70 -4.33
N TYR A 111 -13.66 -10.11 -4.08
CA TYR A 111 -12.90 -9.69 -2.89
C TYR A 111 -12.52 -8.21 -2.96
N ASN A 112 -12.18 -7.68 -4.13
CA ASN A 112 -11.90 -6.26 -4.34
C ASN A 112 -13.15 -5.41 -4.07
N LEU A 113 -14.32 -5.88 -4.52
CA LEU A 113 -15.59 -5.21 -4.26
C LEU A 113 -15.95 -5.25 -2.77
N ILE A 114 -15.80 -6.40 -2.10
CA ILE A 114 -15.99 -6.51 -0.65
C ILE A 114 -15.05 -5.56 0.10
N LEU A 115 -13.77 -5.53 -0.28
CA LEU A 115 -12.77 -4.67 0.38
C LEU A 115 -13.08 -3.18 0.15
N ALA A 116 -13.61 -2.82 -1.02
CA ALA A 116 -14.08 -1.46 -1.27
C ALA A 116 -15.32 -1.10 -0.45
N ILE A 117 -16.28 -2.02 -0.27
CA ILE A 117 -17.43 -1.83 0.62
C ILE A 117 -16.97 -1.67 2.07
N VAL A 118 -16.02 -2.50 2.52
CA VAL A 118 -15.46 -2.39 3.88
C VAL A 118 -14.74 -1.06 4.07
N ALA A 119 -13.98 -0.59 3.07
CA ALA A 119 -13.37 0.73 3.10
C ALA A 119 -14.41 1.86 3.17
N LEU A 120 -15.52 1.74 2.43
CA LEU A 120 -16.63 2.69 2.44
C LEU A 120 -17.36 2.70 3.79
N ALA A 121 -17.67 1.53 4.35
CA ALA A 121 -18.27 1.40 5.67
C ALA A 121 -17.34 1.94 6.77
N GLY A 122 -16.04 1.65 6.69
CA GLY A 122 -15.03 2.18 7.60
C GLY A 122 -14.97 3.71 7.55
N ALA A 123 -14.99 4.30 6.36
CA ALA A 123 -15.03 5.76 6.20
C ALA A 123 -16.32 6.39 6.76
N LEU A 124 -17.47 5.72 6.64
CA LEU A 124 -18.75 6.19 7.20
C LEU A 124 -18.81 6.11 8.73
N ILE A 125 -18.34 5.00 9.31
CA ILE A 125 -18.27 4.80 10.77
C ILE A 125 -17.31 5.81 11.40
N TYR A 126 -16.20 6.07 10.72
CA TYR A 126 -15.19 7.03 11.16
C TYR A 126 -15.75 8.43 11.44
N ILE A 127 -16.61 8.91 10.55
CA ILE A 127 -17.11 10.29 10.61
C ILE A 127 -18.24 10.42 11.63
N ASN A 128 -19.10 9.40 11.73
CA ASN A 128 -20.21 9.41 12.69
C ASN A 128 -19.77 9.17 14.15
N TYR A 129 -18.66 8.48 14.39
CA TYR A 129 -18.24 8.14 15.76
C TYR A 129 -17.03 8.94 16.26
N ILE A 130 -16.12 9.37 15.37
CA ILE A 130 -14.85 10.04 15.75
C ILE A 130 -14.86 11.52 15.34
N GLY A 131 -15.53 11.88 14.24
CA GLY A 131 -15.59 13.27 13.74
C GLY A 131 -16.40 14.24 14.62
N ILE A 132 -17.31 13.72 15.45
CA ILE A 132 -18.19 14.54 16.30
C ILE A 132 -17.43 15.16 17.49
N HIS A 133 -16.36 14.52 17.98
CA HIS A 133 -15.70 14.94 19.22
C HIS A 133 -14.54 15.94 19.06
N THR A 134 -14.07 16.21 17.83
CA THR A 134 -12.88 17.06 17.61
C THR A 134 -13.14 18.38 16.88
N LEU A 135 -14.38 18.64 16.44
CA LEU A 135 -14.72 19.79 15.59
C LEU A 135 -15.78 20.71 16.20
N GLU A 136 -15.79 20.86 17.53
CA GLU A 136 -16.67 21.82 18.23
C GLU A 136 -16.30 23.30 17.95
N THR A 137 -15.25 23.60 17.17
CA THR A 137 -14.78 24.97 16.94
C THR A 137 -15.07 25.54 15.54
N ILE A 138 -15.71 24.79 14.64
CA ILE A 138 -16.11 25.32 13.31
C ILE A 138 -17.60 25.00 13.11
N ASP A 139 -18.44 25.89 13.63
CA ASP A 139 -19.88 25.66 13.76
C ASP A 139 -20.57 25.41 12.41
N ASN A 140 -20.12 26.01 11.29
CA ASN A 140 -20.75 25.79 9.99
C ASN A 140 -19.81 26.15 8.82
N PHE A 141 -19.81 25.32 7.78
CA PHE A 141 -19.31 25.70 6.45
C PHE A 141 -20.52 25.77 5.51
N MET A 142 -20.83 26.97 5.00
CA MET A 142 -21.96 27.21 4.08
C MET A 142 -23.33 26.71 4.61
N GLY A 143 -23.59 26.84 5.92
CA GLY A 143 -24.88 26.48 6.54
C GLY A 143 -25.12 24.98 6.74
N VAL A 144 -24.13 24.14 6.42
CA VAL A 144 -24.14 22.70 6.72
C VAL A 144 -23.11 22.42 7.81
N PRO A 145 -23.42 21.58 8.81
CA PRO A 145 -22.43 21.16 9.80
C PRO A 145 -21.21 20.57 9.09
N VAL A 146 -20.01 21.03 9.45
CA VAL A 146 -18.75 20.64 8.79
C VAL A 146 -18.58 19.11 8.74
N ASN A 147 -19.07 18.42 9.76
CA ASN A 147 -19.08 16.96 9.87
C ASN A 147 -19.88 16.29 8.75
N VAL A 148 -21.03 16.87 8.38
CA VAL A 148 -21.89 16.37 7.31
C VAL A 148 -21.27 16.64 5.94
N ALA A 149 -20.73 17.84 5.71
CA ALA A 149 -20.05 18.18 4.45
C ALA A 149 -18.82 17.28 4.19
N LEU A 150 -18.01 17.01 5.22
CA LEU A 150 -16.88 16.09 5.12
C LEU A 150 -17.31 14.63 4.89
N SER A 151 -18.44 14.20 5.46
CA SER A 151 -19.01 12.87 5.21
C SER A 151 -19.41 12.66 3.76
N VAL A 152 -20.09 13.64 3.16
CA VAL A 152 -20.53 13.58 1.76
C VAL A 152 -19.32 13.57 0.83
N LEU A 153 -18.31 14.41 1.11
CA LEU A 153 -17.07 14.45 0.34
C LEU A 153 -16.32 13.10 0.37
N MET A 154 -16.21 12.47 1.55
CA MET A 154 -15.55 11.16 1.68
C MET A 154 -16.30 10.04 0.96
N VAL A 155 -17.63 10.02 1.06
CA VAL A 155 -18.44 9.05 0.32
C VAL A 155 -18.24 9.21 -1.19
N LEU A 156 -18.21 10.45 -1.69
CA LEU A 156 -17.91 10.74 -3.10
C LEU A 156 -16.52 10.24 -3.51
N LEU A 157 -15.51 10.41 -2.67
CA LEU A 157 -14.14 9.94 -2.95
C LEU A 157 -14.03 8.43 -2.98
N VAL A 158 -14.73 7.72 -2.08
CA VAL A 158 -14.70 6.25 -2.08
C VAL A 158 -15.48 5.71 -3.28
N ILE A 159 -16.60 6.34 -3.66
CA ILE A 159 -17.31 6.02 -4.91
C ILE A 159 -16.40 6.25 -6.12
N ALA A 160 -15.67 7.38 -6.16
CA ALA A 160 -14.69 7.65 -7.20
C ALA A 160 -13.58 6.58 -7.23
N LEU A 161 -13.11 6.12 -6.08
CA LEU A 161 -12.13 5.04 -5.97
C LEU A 161 -12.67 3.70 -6.51
N ILE A 162 -13.93 3.36 -6.26
CA ILE A 162 -14.60 2.19 -6.83
C ILE A 162 -14.70 2.31 -8.36
N ILE A 163 -15.08 3.48 -8.87
CA ILE A 163 -15.15 3.76 -10.31
C ILE A 163 -13.78 3.60 -10.95
N VAL A 164 -12.74 4.19 -10.35
CA VAL A 164 -11.36 4.11 -10.83
C VAL A 164 -10.86 2.66 -10.84
N ILE A 165 -11.13 1.88 -9.77
CA ILE A 165 -10.80 0.44 -9.73
C ILE A 165 -11.46 -0.30 -10.90
N LYS A 166 -12.74 -0.03 -11.17
CA LYS A 166 -13.48 -0.67 -12.25
C LYS A 166 -12.94 -0.28 -13.63
N ILE A 167 -12.56 0.99 -13.82
CA ILE A 167 -11.89 1.48 -15.05
C ILE A 167 -10.55 0.77 -15.27
N LEU A 168 -9.74 0.60 -14.21
CA LEU A 168 -8.46 -0.11 -14.31
C LEU A 168 -8.68 -1.59 -14.67
N GLN A 169 -9.67 -2.22 -14.06
CA GLN A 169 -9.98 -3.62 -14.35
C GLN A 169 -10.38 -3.84 -15.81
N THR A 170 -11.17 -2.93 -16.41
CA THR A 170 -11.60 -3.03 -17.81
C THR A 170 -10.51 -2.66 -18.81
N LYS A 171 -9.65 -1.68 -18.50
CA LYS A 171 -8.62 -1.21 -19.44
C LYS A 171 -7.42 -2.15 -19.57
N PHE A 172 -7.11 -2.89 -18.50
CA PHE A 172 -5.96 -3.78 -18.47
C PHE A 172 -6.35 -5.26 -18.62
N THR A 173 -7.61 -5.58 -18.92
CA THR A 173 -8.03 -6.98 -19.04
C THR A 173 -7.34 -7.66 -20.23
N GLN A 174 -6.67 -8.77 -19.91
CA GLN A 174 -5.98 -9.72 -20.78
C GLN A 174 -4.52 -9.38 -21.08
N ILE A 175 -3.62 -10.14 -20.44
CA ILE A 175 -2.70 -11.07 -21.11
C ILE A 175 -2.18 -12.05 -20.04
N ASN A 176 -2.10 -13.33 -20.42
CA ASN A 176 -1.54 -14.43 -19.64
C ASN A 176 -0.22 -14.06 -18.95
N ILE A 177 -0.02 -14.62 -17.74
CA ILE A 177 1.26 -15.01 -17.08
C ILE A 177 1.17 -14.66 -15.58
N ALA A 178 0.79 -15.63 -14.74
CA ALA A 178 0.98 -15.73 -13.26
C ALA A 178 0.49 -14.58 -12.34
N PHE A 179 0.56 -13.32 -12.73
CA PHE A 179 0.18 -12.12 -12.01
C PHE A 179 -1.08 -11.52 -12.66
N SER A 180 -2.25 -11.97 -12.21
CA SER A 180 -3.50 -11.32 -12.59
C SER A 180 -3.56 -9.92 -11.98
N ILE A 181 -4.02 -8.93 -12.75
CA ILE A 181 -4.26 -7.56 -12.30
C ILE A 181 -5.17 -7.52 -11.08
N ASP A 182 -6.17 -8.41 -11.02
CA ASP A 182 -7.08 -8.46 -9.89
C ASP A 182 -6.35 -8.80 -8.57
N LYS A 183 -5.30 -9.64 -8.64
CA LYS A 183 -4.47 -9.99 -7.47
C LYS A 183 -3.58 -8.83 -7.04
N ILE A 184 -2.96 -8.14 -8.01
CA ILE A 184 -2.13 -6.96 -7.74
C ILE A 184 -3.00 -5.87 -7.10
N LEU A 185 -4.18 -5.62 -7.67
CA LEU A 185 -5.13 -4.64 -7.16
C LEU A 185 -5.59 -5.00 -5.75
N PHE A 186 -5.88 -6.27 -5.47
CA PHE A 186 -6.23 -6.73 -4.13
C PHE A 186 -5.12 -6.43 -3.12
N VAL A 187 -3.86 -6.75 -3.47
CA VAL A 187 -2.71 -6.49 -2.60
C VAL A 187 -2.50 -4.98 -2.38
N CYS A 188 -2.56 -4.17 -3.43
CA CYS A 188 -2.39 -2.72 -3.29
C CYS A 188 -3.51 -2.11 -2.43
N SER A 189 -4.76 -2.55 -2.61
CA SER A 189 -5.91 -2.04 -1.86
C SER A 189 -5.88 -2.47 -0.38
N ILE A 190 -5.53 -3.73 -0.09
CA ILE A 190 -5.43 -4.20 1.31
C ILE A 190 -4.27 -3.53 2.03
N GLN A 191 -3.14 -3.31 1.35
CA GLN A 191 -2.03 -2.52 1.88
C GLN A 191 -2.46 -1.09 2.17
N TYR A 192 -3.25 -0.48 1.28
CA TYR A 192 -3.74 0.87 1.50
C TYR A 192 -4.65 0.96 2.73
N LEU A 193 -5.59 0.02 2.86
CA LEU A 193 -6.54 -0.01 3.97
C LEU A 193 -5.83 -0.24 5.31
N ILE A 194 -4.95 -1.23 5.38
CA ILE A 194 -4.26 -1.57 6.63
C ILE A 194 -3.18 -0.51 6.92
N VAL A 195 -2.21 -0.36 6.02
CA VAL A 195 -1.01 0.44 6.28
C VAL A 195 -1.28 1.93 6.18
N ASN A 196 -1.86 2.40 5.08
CA ASN A 196 -2.04 3.83 4.87
C ASN A 196 -3.23 4.38 5.65
N LEU A 197 -4.35 3.68 5.77
CA LEU A 197 -5.53 4.25 6.40
C LEU A 197 -5.53 4.09 7.94
N ILE A 198 -4.96 3.00 8.46
CA ILE A 198 -4.98 2.70 9.90
C ILE A 198 -3.60 2.93 10.54
N LEU A 199 -2.57 2.17 10.14
CA LEU A 199 -1.29 2.19 10.86
C LEU A 199 -0.56 3.53 10.72
N THR A 200 -0.44 4.08 9.51
CA THR A 200 0.35 5.30 9.30
C THR A 200 -0.22 6.52 10.06
N PRO A 201 -1.53 6.80 10.03
CA PRO A 201 -2.11 7.89 10.81
C PRO A 201 -1.99 7.65 12.32
N TYR A 202 -2.05 6.39 12.77
CA TYR A 202 -1.84 6.04 14.17
C TYR A 202 -0.41 6.39 14.63
N TRP A 203 0.60 6.04 13.85
CA TRP A 203 1.99 6.41 14.14
C TRP A 203 2.22 7.93 14.09
N LEU A 204 1.59 8.63 13.14
CA LEU A 204 1.70 10.08 13.06
C LEU A 204 1.06 10.78 14.25
N ASN A 205 -0.02 10.23 14.81
CA ASN A 205 -0.61 10.75 16.03
C ASN A 205 0.38 10.62 17.20
N GLN A 206 1.07 9.48 17.32
CA GLN A 206 2.05 9.27 18.41
C GLN A 206 3.30 10.14 18.27
N VAL A 207 3.82 10.33 17.05
CA VAL A 207 5.09 11.02 16.81
C VAL A 207 4.92 12.54 16.69
N TYR A 208 3.83 12.98 16.04
CA TYR A 208 3.64 14.39 15.67
C TYR A 208 2.37 15.01 16.29
N ASN A 209 1.60 14.26 17.09
CA ASN A 209 0.31 14.70 17.65
C ASN A 209 -0.67 15.21 16.58
N ILE A 210 -0.54 14.74 15.34
CA ILE A 210 -1.44 15.12 14.25
C ILE A 210 -2.76 14.35 14.46
N PRO A 211 -3.92 15.04 14.45
CA PRO A 211 -5.21 14.38 14.61
C PRO A 211 -5.38 13.26 13.60
N PHE A 212 -5.69 12.07 14.12
CA PHE A 212 -5.91 10.86 13.32
C PHE A 212 -6.96 11.14 12.21
N VAL A 213 -8.00 11.92 12.51
CA VAL A 213 -9.07 12.40 11.60
C VAL A 213 -8.55 13.15 10.39
N ALA A 214 -7.76 14.19 10.61
CA ALA A 214 -7.17 14.97 9.52
C ALA A 214 -6.24 14.09 8.67
N SER A 215 -5.43 13.27 9.34
CA SER A 215 -4.39 12.45 8.72
C SER A 215 -4.96 11.32 7.84
N SER A 216 -6.00 10.61 8.28
CA SER A 216 -6.64 9.55 7.48
C SER A 216 -7.44 10.13 6.31
N SER A 217 -8.10 11.28 6.51
CA SER A 217 -8.91 11.97 5.50
C SER A 217 -8.08 12.28 4.26
N VAL A 218 -6.95 12.95 4.45
CA VAL A 218 -5.98 13.26 3.38
C VAL A 218 -5.54 11.99 2.63
N ARG A 219 -5.41 10.87 3.34
CA ARG A 219 -5.03 9.61 2.71
C ARG A 219 -6.17 9.03 1.88
N VAL A 220 -7.44 9.18 2.23
CA VAL A 220 -8.53 8.77 1.35
C VAL A 220 -8.44 9.49 -0.01
N PHE A 221 -8.13 10.79 -0.01
CA PHE A 221 -7.87 11.52 -1.26
C PHE A 221 -6.65 10.97 -2.00
N LYS A 222 -5.52 10.79 -1.29
CA LYS A 222 -4.29 10.27 -1.88
C LYS A 222 -4.49 8.90 -2.54
N SER A 223 -5.33 8.02 -2.00
CA SER A 223 -5.53 6.67 -2.56
C SER A 223 -6.06 6.69 -3.99
N ILE A 224 -6.86 7.69 -4.33
CA ILE A 224 -7.47 7.80 -5.67
C ILE A 224 -6.40 7.88 -6.74
N ILE A 225 -5.26 8.50 -6.42
CA ILE A 225 -4.13 8.65 -7.34
C ILE A 225 -3.09 7.53 -7.10
N ASP A 226 -2.79 7.24 -5.84
CA ASP A 226 -1.68 6.36 -5.46
C ASP A 226 -1.95 4.88 -5.78
N ILE A 227 -3.20 4.40 -5.63
CA ILE A 227 -3.56 3.01 -5.93
C ILE A 227 -3.46 2.73 -7.43
N PRO A 228 -4.09 3.52 -8.33
CA PRO A 228 -3.95 3.31 -9.78
C PRO A 228 -2.51 3.37 -10.27
N LEU A 229 -1.74 4.31 -9.73
CA LEU A 229 -0.34 4.50 -10.10
C LEU A 229 0.51 3.29 -9.69
N GLN A 230 0.33 2.77 -8.48
CA GLN A 230 1.05 1.56 -8.05
C GLN A 230 0.64 0.32 -8.83
N VAL A 231 -0.66 0.11 -9.05
CA VAL A 231 -1.16 -1.04 -9.80
C VAL A 231 -0.62 -1.03 -11.23
N SER A 232 -0.62 0.13 -11.90
CA SER A 232 -0.08 0.24 -13.26
C SER A 232 1.44 0.01 -13.30
N LEU A 233 2.21 0.60 -12.38
CA LEU A 233 3.66 0.39 -12.31
C LEU A 233 4.03 -1.07 -12.04
N ILE A 234 3.37 -1.70 -11.05
CA ILE A 234 3.60 -3.12 -10.73
C ILE A 234 3.19 -3.99 -11.92
N TYR A 235 2.10 -3.67 -12.61
CA TYR A 235 1.68 -4.43 -13.80
C TYR A 235 2.72 -4.35 -14.92
N ILE A 236 3.13 -3.14 -15.31
CA ILE A 236 4.11 -2.91 -16.39
C ILE A 236 5.45 -3.57 -16.06
N LEU A 237 5.97 -3.36 -14.86
CA LEU A 237 7.23 -3.97 -14.44
C LEU A 237 7.10 -5.49 -14.28
N GLY A 238 5.93 -5.97 -13.88
CA GLY A 238 5.63 -7.40 -13.77
C GLY A 238 5.73 -8.11 -15.12
N MET A 239 5.31 -7.46 -16.20
CA MET A 239 5.43 -8.01 -17.56
C MET A 239 6.90 -8.25 -17.96
N VAL A 240 7.84 -7.43 -17.45
CA VAL A 240 9.27 -7.56 -17.75
C VAL A 240 9.97 -8.51 -16.77
N ILE A 241 9.68 -8.36 -15.48
CA ILE A 241 10.37 -9.05 -14.39
C ILE A 241 9.94 -10.52 -14.31
N VAL A 242 8.63 -10.80 -14.42
CA VAL A 242 8.09 -12.16 -14.17
C VAL A 242 8.64 -13.20 -15.14
N PRO A 243 8.69 -12.98 -16.47
CA PRO A 243 9.27 -13.95 -17.40
C PRO A 243 10.74 -14.27 -17.11
N VAL A 244 11.53 -13.27 -16.73
CA VAL A 244 12.97 -13.41 -16.40
C VAL A 244 13.19 -14.36 -15.22
N PHE A 245 12.33 -14.29 -14.20
CA PHE A 245 12.47 -15.11 -12.99
C PHE A 245 11.71 -16.45 -13.05
N LYS A 246 10.63 -16.53 -13.83
CA LYS A 246 9.80 -17.75 -13.94
C LYS A 246 10.55 -18.92 -14.62
N GLY A 247 11.45 -18.64 -15.56
CA GLY A 247 12.29 -19.66 -16.18
C GLY A 247 13.26 -20.37 -15.22
N LYS A 248 13.58 -19.77 -14.07
CA LYS A 248 14.57 -20.29 -13.09
C LYS A 248 13.95 -20.75 -11.76
N LEU A 249 12.70 -20.37 -11.46
CA LEU A 249 11.98 -20.77 -10.24
C LEU A 249 11.28 -22.15 -10.36
N VAL A 250 11.04 -22.63 -11.58
CA VAL A 250 10.41 -23.95 -11.83
C VAL A 250 11.42 -25.11 -11.70
N GLN A 251 12.72 -24.86 -11.87
CA GLN A 251 13.75 -25.91 -11.79
C GLN A 251 14.19 -26.30 -10.36
N ASN A 252 13.72 -25.59 -9.32
CA ASN A 252 14.17 -25.77 -7.93
C ASN A 252 13.06 -26.19 -6.95
N ASN A 253 11.90 -26.66 -7.44
CA ASN A 253 10.83 -27.23 -6.61
C ASN A 253 10.64 -28.70 -6.90
#